data_AF-A0A7V8F183-F1
#
_entry.id   AF-A0A7V8F183-F1
#
_cell.length_a   1.000
_cell.length_b   1.000
_cell.length_c   1.000
_cell.angle_alpha   90.00
_cell.angle_beta   90.00
_cell.angle_gamma   90.00
#
_symmetry.space_group_name_H-M   'P 1'
#
loop_
_entity.id
_entity.type
_entity.pdbx_description
1 polymer ?
#
loop_
_entity_poly.entity_id
_entity_poly.type
_entity_poly.pdbx_seq_one_letter_code
_entity_poly.pdbx_strand_id
1 'polypeptide(L)'
;MSWKATRQIALADKLDVAFKVLNGAEFLDKTALYDVVRPFCRDLDPQRFGPCISQLLSSAAGQEHQAFILTLGLLLSLEPFAPVLEACDTTTRNEVVWYLRDLTGLVRGFDGPMDLSAEQVFCFCRLVADQYPATPLAFDWFAPSNTGAEDADEFMAGLISYLATKTCDDSRRHLRTLQGHPRLASWHPYLNHALLLNDARRRDARHTRHGWEQVAQVLNNGVPGTIEQMQALVLDELQGIAGLLHNNLDVHEFFWNEVKGRISTPKWEESCRDVLLSLLRPRLEARHITAEPEAHMADEKRVDIAVQSGSIKLVIELKRSSHKDVWSAIQDQLIALYTPDPGARGHGIYGVFWHGPRAKVRAGPGGVVPQTAEQMLSLLEACVPEPQRPYIKLFVLDVSGA
;
A
#
# COMPACT_ATOMS: atom_id res chain seq x y z
N MET A 1 -13.51 -39.97 -24.54
CA MET A 1 -14.23 -40.72 -23.49
C MET A 1 -14.10 -39.94 -22.19
N SER A 2 -15.24 -39.56 -21.62
CA SER A 2 -15.36 -38.67 -20.46
C SER A 2 -14.91 -39.37 -19.17
N TRP A 3 -13.83 -38.89 -18.55
CA TRP A 3 -13.33 -39.33 -17.24
C TRP A 3 -14.20 -38.79 -16.10
N LYS A 4 -15.51 -39.05 -16.14
CA LYS A 4 -16.46 -38.73 -15.05
C LYS A 4 -17.06 -40.00 -14.46
N ALA A 5 -16.21 -40.92 -13.99
CA ALA A 5 -16.58 -41.99 -13.05
C ALA A 5 -15.34 -42.75 -12.58
N THR A 6 -14.49 -42.13 -11.77
CA THR A 6 -13.42 -42.88 -11.09
C THR A 6 -13.14 -42.23 -9.75
N ARG A 7 -13.07 -43.06 -8.69
CA ARG A 7 -12.61 -42.70 -7.34
C ARG A 7 -11.55 -41.60 -7.44
N GLN A 8 -11.75 -40.45 -6.79
CA GLN A 8 -10.77 -39.36 -6.80
C GLN A 8 -9.41 -39.95 -6.36
N ILE A 9 -8.51 -40.15 -7.32
CA ILE A 9 -7.13 -40.54 -7.07
C ILE A 9 -6.55 -39.49 -6.12
N ALA A 10 -5.87 -39.94 -5.06
CA ALA A 10 -5.31 -39.04 -4.08
C ALA A 10 -4.27 -38.12 -4.75
N LEU A 11 -4.16 -36.86 -4.29
CA LEU A 11 -3.19 -35.92 -4.85
C LEU A 11 -1.76 -36.48 -4.76
N ALA A 12 -1.42 -37.18 -3.67
CA ALA A 12 -0.13 -37.84 -3.50
C ALA A 12 0.18 -38.85 -4.63
N ASP A 13 -0.79 -39.68 -5.02
CA ASP A 13 -0.61 -40.65 -6.12
C ASP A 13 -0.41 -39.93 -7.46
N LYS A 14 -1.09 -38.80 -7.67
CA LYS A 14 -0.93 -37.98 -8.88
C LYS A 14 0.44 -37.31 -8.93
N LEU A 15 0.92 -36.79 -7.81
CA LEU A 15 2.26 -36.22 -7.68
C LEU A 15 3.35 -37.28 -7.87
N ASP A 16 3.12 -38.51 -7.42
CA ASP A 16 4.00 -39.64 -7.72
C ASP A 16 4.09 -39.94 -9.21
N VAL A 17 2.98 -39.85 -9.94
CA VAL A 17 2.97 -39.98 -11.41
C VAL A 17 3.74 -38.82 -12.05
N ALA A 18 3.47 -37.57 -11.64
CA ALA A 18 4.19 -36.40 -12.15
C ALA A 18 5.72 -36.52 -11.92
N PHE A 19 6.12 -36.99 -10.74
CA PHE A 19 7.53 -37.23 -10.41
C PHE A 19 8.17 -38.31 -11.29
N LYS A 20 7.47 -39.42 -11.54
CA LYS A 20 7.95 -40.47 -12.45
C LYS A 20 8.04 -39.98 -13.89
N VAL A 21 7.07 -39.18 -14.34
CA VAL A 21 7.05 -38.58 -15.67
C VAL A 21 8.22 -37.61 -15.86
N LEU A 22 8.51 -36.76 -14.88
CA LEU A 22 9.68 -35.86 -14.95
C LEU A 22 11.01 -36.64 -15.02
N ASN A 23 11.16 -37.71 -14.24
CA ASN A 23 12.36 -38.55 -14.30
C ASN A 23 12.46 -39.39 -15.59
N GLY A 24 11.34 -39.66 -16.26
CA GLY A 24 11.27 -40.41 -17.51
C GLY A 24 11.13 -39.53 -18.75
N ALA A 25 11.33 -38.21 -18.62
CA ALA A 25 11.09 -37.24 -19.70
C ALA A 25 11.86 -37.55 -20.98
N GLU A 26 13.02 -38.24 -20.89
CA GLU A 26 13.81 -38.68 -22.04
C GLU A 26 13.09 -39.68 -22.96
N PHE A 27 12.03 -40.32 -22.49
CA PHE A 27 11.24 -41.31 -23.24
C PHE A 27 9.83 -40.84 -23.57
N LEU A 28 9.47 -39.60 -23.23
CA LEU A 28 8.14 -39.06 -23.41
C LEU A 28 8.13 -38.03 -24.52
N ASP A 29 7.04 -37.98 -25.27
CA ASP A 29 6.80 -36.86 -26.16
C ASP A 29 6.47 -35.59 -25.37
N LYS A 30 6.70 -34.45 -26.04
CA LYS A 30 6.48 -33.11 -25.53
C LYS A 30 5.08 -32.86 -24.96
N THR A 31 4.07 -33.47 -25.56
CA THR A 31 2.66 -33.28 -25.18
C THR A 31 2.37 -34.04 -23.90
N ALA A 32 2.85 -35.28 -23.80
CA ALA A 32 2.70 -36.12 -22.63
C ALA A 32 3.36 -35.49 -21.39
N LEU A 33 4.56 -34.93 -21.52
CA LEU A 33 5.23 -34.26 -20.41
C LEU A 33 4.42 -33.04 -19.93
N TYR A 34 4.01 -32.18 -20.86
CA TYR A 34 3.28 -30.97 -20.54
C TYR A 34 1.90 -31.26 -19.92
N ASP A 35 1.08 -32.11 -20.57
CA ASP A 35 -0.29 -32.39 -20.14
C ASP A 35 -0.37 -33.14 -18.81
N VAL A 36 0.64 -33.97 -18.50
CA VAL A 36 0.68 -34.68 -17.22
C VAL A 36 1.18 -33.79 -16.10
N VAL A 37 2.19 -32.93 -16.33
CA VAL A 37 2.83 -32.15 -15.26
C VAL A 37 2.13 -30.82 -15.01
N ARG A 38 1.68 -30.12 -16.06
CA ARG A 38 1.02 -28.79 -15.95
C ARG A 38 -0.08 -28.74 -14.87
N PRO A 39 -1.02 -29.70 -14.78
CA PRO A 39 -2.10 -29.63 -13.80
C PRO A 39 -1.63 -29.61 -12.34
N PHE A 40 -0.41 -30.08 -12.08
CA PHE A 40 0.18 -30.20 -10.74
C PHE A 40 1.28 -29.18 -10.46
N CYS A 41 1.52 -28.21 -11.36
CA CYS A 41 2.62 -27.24 -11.19
C CYS A 41 2.57 -26.46 -9.86
N ARG A 42 1.38 -26.30 -9.28
CA ARG A 42 1.14 -25.63 -7.98
C ARG A 42 1.46 -26.49 -6.76
N ASP A 43 1.45 -27.80 -6.95
CA ASP A 43 1.54 -28.79 -5.89
C ASP A 43 2.94 -29.44 -5.82
N LEU A 44 3.87 -29.00 -6.68
CA LEU A 44 5.25 -29.50 -6.68
C LEU A 44 5.98 -28.97 -5.44
N ASP A 45 6.57 -29.88 -4.65
CA ASP A 45 7.34 -29.50 -3.47
C ASP A 45 8.84 -29.32 -3.81
N PRO A 46 9.51 -28.29 -3.25
CA PRO A 46 10.91 -28.00 -3.58
C PRO A 46 11.90 -29.12 -3.24
N GLN A 47 11.65 -29.87 -2.16
CA GLN A 47 12.59 -30.89 -1.67
C GLN A 47 12.64 -32.10 -2.59
N ARG A 48 11.48 -32.53 -3.09
CA ARG A 48 11.36 -33.68 -3.98
C ARG A 48 11.63 -33.31 -5.43
N PHE A 49 11.01 -32.24 -5.94
CA PHE A 49 11.04 -31.92 -7.36
C PHE A 49 12.24 -31.07 -7.76
N GLY A 50 12.79 -30.26 -6.86
CA GLY A 50 13.94 -29.40 -7.14
C GLY A 50 15.15 -30.15 -7.71
N PRO A 51 15.67 -31.19 -7.04
CA PRO A 51 16.79 -31.98 -7.54
C PRO A 51 16.51 -32.65 -8.89
N CYS A 52 15.28 -33.15 -9.09
CA CYS A 52 14.84 -33.79 -10.33
C CYS A 52 14.85 -32.79 -11.51
N ILE A 53 14.31 -31.58 -11.31
CA ILE A 53 14.29 -30.51 -12.31
C ILE A 53 15.72 -30.06 -12.64
N SER A 54 16.58 -29.86 -11.63
CA SER A 54 17.99 -29.48 -11.86
C SER A 54 18.78 -30.54 -12.65
N GLN A 55 18.57 -31.83 -12.33
CA GLN A 55 19.17 -32.93 -13.07
C GLN A 55 18.69 -32.95 -14.52
N LEU A 56 17.38 -32.78 -14.75
CA LEU A 56 16.79 -32.80 -16.07
C LEU A 56 17.31 -31.64 -16.93
N LEU A 57 17.39 -30.42 -16.39
CA LEU A 57 17.97 -29.25 -17.07
C LEU A 57 19.45 -29.43 -17.47
N SER A 58 20.17 -30.29 -16.75
CA SER A 58 21.58 -30.61 -17.04
C SER A 58 21.76 -31.77 -18.03
N SER A 59 20.66 -32.40 -18.45
CA SER A 59 20.66 -33.58 -19.32
C SER A 59 20.34 -33.23 -20.78
N ALA A 60 20.78 -34.06 -21.73
CA ALA A 60 20.40 -33.93 -23.14
C ALA A 60 18.88 -34.05 -23.35
N ALA A 61 18.21 -34.88 -22.54
CA ALA A 61 16.76 -35.06 -22.56
C ALA A 61 15.98 -33.80 -22.15
N GLY A 62 16.56 -32.95 -21.30
CA GLY A 62 15.95 -31.69 -20.90
C GLY A 62 16.02 -30.59 -21.96
N GLN A 63 16.85 -30.73 -23.01
CA GLN A 63 17.04 -29.68 -24.01
C GLN A 63 15.76 -29.42 -24.83
N GLU A 64 14.98 -30.45 -25.17
CA GLU A 64 13.76 -30.28 -25.95
C GLU A 64 12.62 -29.58 -25.17
N HIS A 65 12.71 -29.58 -23.83
CA HIS A 65 11.70 -29.04 -22.91
C HIS A 65 12.26 -27.96 -21.98
N GLN A 66 13.41 -27.38 -22.36
CA GLN A 66 14.21 -26.57 -21.46
C GLN A 66 13.41 -25.40 -20.87
N ALA A 67 12.64 -24.67 -21.69
CA ALA A 67 11.84 -23.54 -21.24
C ALA A 67 10.73 -23.96 -20.25
N PHE A 68 10.01 -25.04 -20.54
CA PHE A 68 8.95 -25.53 -19.65
C PHE A 68 9.53 -26.02 -18.31
N ILE A 69 10.58 -26.85 -18.35
CA ILE A 69 11.23 -27.40 -17.15
C ILE A 69 11.82 -26.26 -16.31
N LEU A 70 12.48 -25.30 -16.94
CA LEU A 70 13.03 -24.14 -16.26
C LEU A 70 11.92 -23.29 -15.62
N THR A 71 10.77 -23.15 -16.30
CA THR A 71 9.62 -22.46 -15.73
C THR A 71 9.11 -23.17 -14.47
N LEU A 72 8.99 -24.50 -14.49
CA LEU A 72 8.63 -25.27 -13.29
C LEU A 72 9.64 -25.00 -12.16
N GLY A 73 10.93 -24.97 -12.48
CA GLY A 73 11.99 -24.62 -11.53
C GLY A 73 11.80 -23.24 -10.93
N LEU A 74 11.60 -22.20 -11.74
CA LEU A 74 11.42 -20.81 -11.28
C LEU A 74 10.17 -20.61 -10.41
N LEU A 75 9.09 -21.34 -10.71
CA LEU A 75 7.87 -21.36 -9.90
C LEU A 75 8.10 -22.06 -8.55
N LEU A 76 8.99 -23.06 -8.53
CA LEU A 76 9.36 -23.81 -7.33
C LEU A 76 10.33 -23.05 -6.42
N SER A 77 11.37 -22.45 -6.99
CA SER A 77 12.36 -21.64 -6.26
C SER A 77 13.18 -20.77 -7.23
N LEU A 78 13.51 -19.54 -6.84
CA LEU A 78 14.41 -18.72 -7.65
C LEU A 78 15.88 -19.09 -7.50
N GLU A 79 16.31 -19.46 -6.28
CA GLU A 79 17.73 -19.56 -5.93
C GLU A 79 18.54 -20.50 -6.86
N PRO A 80 18.10 -21.74 -7.15
CA PRO A 80 18.84 -22.63 -8.04
C PRO A 80 18.56 -22.39 -9.53
N PHE A 81 17.46 -21.72 -9.90
CA PHE A 81 16.98 -21.69 -11.29
C PHE A 81 17.12 -20.32 -11.97
N ALA A 82 17.20 -19.22 -11.22
CA ALA A 82 17.44 -17.89 -11.80
C ALA A 82 18.80 -17.79 -12.54
N PRO A 83 19.92 -18.35 -12.03
CA PRO A 83 21.18 -18.35 -12.77
C PRO A 83 21.11 -19.15 -14.08
N VAL A 84 20.31 -20.22 -14.12
CA VAL A 84 20.10 -21.03 -15.32
C VAL A 84 19.35 -20.21 -16.38
N LEU A 85 18.31 -19.47 -15.98
CA LEU A 85 17.60 -18.54 -16.86
C LEU A 85 18.49 -17.44 -17.42
N GLU A 86 19.38 -16.89 -16.61
CA GLU A 86 20.33 -15.86 -17.07
C GLU A 86 21.31 -16.37 -18.13
N ALA A 87 21.70 -17.65 -18.06
CA ALA A 87 22.58 -18.30 -19.01
C ALA A 87 21.90 -18.73 -20.32
N CYS A 88 20.55 -18.76 -20.37
CA CYS A 88 19.79 -19.10 -21.57
C CYS A 88 19.84 -18.00 -22.64
N ASP A 89 19.66 -18.40 -23.90
CA ASP A 89 19.53 -17.47 -25.00
C ASP A 89 18.19 -16.71 -24.97
N THR A 90 18.08 -15.68 -25.82
CA THR A 90 16.88 -14.83 -25.91
C THR A 90 15.63 -15.63 -26.29
N THR A 91 15.75 -16.65 -27.13
CA THR A 91 14.63 -17.46 -27.59
C THR A 91 14.04 -18.24 -26.41
N THR A 92 14.85 -19.04 -25.70
CA THR A 92 14.41 -19.80 -24.53
C THR A 92 13.86 -18.89 -23.44
N ARG A 93 14.49 -17.74 -23.18
CA ARG A 93 13.99 -16.77 -22.20
C ARG A 93 12.63 -16.18 -22.58
N ASN A 94 12.38 -15.96 -23.87
CA ASN A 94 11.08 -15.55 -24.35
C ASN A 94 10.03 -16.67 -24.17
N GLU A 95 10.37 -17.93 -24.46
CA GLU A 95 9.47 -19.06 -24.21
C GLU A 95 9.06 -19.19 -22.73
N VAL A 96 10.02 -19.00 -21.82
CA VAL A 96 9.77 -19.00 -20.37
C VAL A 96 8.73 -17.94 -19.96
N VAL A 97 8.73 -16.75 -20.57
CA VAL A 97 7.71 -15.71 -20.29
C VAL A 97 6.30 -16.25 -20.52
N TRP A 98 6.08 -16.96 -21.61
CA TRP A 98 4.76 -17.44 -21.99
C TRP A 98 4.30 -18.63 -21.16
N TYR A 99 5.23 -19.52 -20.79
CA TYR A 99 4.94 -20.55 -19.80
C TYR A 99 4.59 -19.93 -18.44
N LEU A 100 5.32 -18.91 -17.97
CA LEU A 100 4.99 -18.21 -16.72
C LEU A 100 3.59 -17.59 -16.79
N ARG A 101 3.22 -16.94 -17.90
CA ARG A 101 1.88 -16.37 -18.08
C ARG A 101 0.78 -17.42 -17.87
N ASP A 102 0.93 -18.57 -18.51
CA ASP A 102 -0.10 -19.63 -18.52
C ASP A 102 -0.12 -20.47 -17.22
N LEU A 103 1.02 -20.63 -16.55
CA LEU A 103 1.13 -21.46 -15.34
C LEU A 103 0.83 -20.68 -14.05
N THR A 104 1.18 -19.38 -14.02
CA THR A 104 0.94 -18.55 -12.83
C THR A 104 -0.53 -18.24 -12.58
N GLY A 105 -1.40 -18.36 -13.59
CA GLY A 105 -2.84 -18.11 -13.42
C GLY A 105 -3.20 -16.65 -13.14
N LEU A 106 -2.27 -15.71 -13.34
CA LEU A 106 -2.47 -14.28 -13.07
C LEU A 106 -3.39 -13.60 -14.07
N VAL A 107 -3.38 -14.10 -15.30
CA VAL A 107 -4.11 -13.52 -16.44
C VAL A 107 -4.93 -14.59 -17.15
N ARG A 108 -4.33 -15.75 -17.38
CA ARG A 108 -4.96 -16.90 -18.04
C ARG A 108 -4.83 -18.12 -17.13
N GLY A 109 -5.95 -18.75 -16.80
CA GLY A 109 -5.97 -19.92 -15.93
C GLY A 109 -7.37 -20.26 -15.43
N PHE A 110 -7.60 -21.53 -15.12
CA PHE A 110 -8.90 -22.02 -14.63
C PHE A 110 -9.02 -22.00 -13.10
N ASP A 111 -7.89 -21.96 -12.39
CA ASP A 111 -7.81 -22.17 -10.93
C ASP A 111 -7.36 -20.92 -10.14
N GLY A 112 -7.42 -19.73 -10.73
CA GLY A 112 -7.00 -18.47 -10.09
C GLY A 112 -5.48 -18.28 -10.00
N PRO A 113 -4.97 -17.23 -9.32
CA PRO A 113 -3.54 -16.94 -9.26
C PRO A 113 -2.78 -17.91 -8.33
N MET A 114 -1.62 -18.40 -8.77
CA MET A 114 -0.67 -19.17 -7.97
C MET A 114 -0.11 -18.33 -6.81
N ASP A 115 0.26 -18.96 -5.70
CA ASP A 115 0.94 -18.24 -4.62
C ASP A 115 2.42 -18.05 -4.98
N LEU A 116 2.79 -16.81 -5.27
CA LEU A 116 4.14 -16.41 -5.65
C LEU A 116 4.71 -15.46 -4.61
N SER A 117 6.00 -15.59 -4.31
CA SER A 117 6.71 -14.61 -3.48
C SER A 117 6.83 -13.26 -4.18
N ALA A 118 7.04 -12.19 -3.41
CA ALA A 118 7.28 -10.86 -3.98
C ALA A 118 8.53 -10.83 -4.87
N GLU A 119 9.57 -11.59 -4.51
CA GLU A 119 10.81 -11.73 -5.28
C GLU A 119 10.56 -12.43 -6.62
N GLN A 120 9.82 -13.54 -6.66
CA GLN A 120 9.44 -14.22 -7.91
C GLN A 120 8.74 -13.28 -8.88
N VAL A 121 7.72 -12.56 -8.41
CA VAL A 121 6.94 -11.64 -9.25
C VAL A 121 7.83 -10.50 -9.74
N PHE A 122 8.71 -9.97 -8.89
CA PHE A 122 9.69 -8.96 -9.26
C PHE A 122 10.64 -9.44 -10.38
N CYS A 123 11.20 -10.64 -10.24
CA CYS A 123 12.06 -11.25 -11.26
C CYS A 123 11.30 -11.45 -12.58
N PHE A 124 10.03 -11.89 -12.52
CA PHE A 124 9.21 -12.11 -13.71
C PHE A 124 8.88 -10.79 -14.43
N CYS A 125 8.57 -9.71 -13.70
CA CYS A 125 8.41 -8.38 -14.30
C CYS A 125 9.66 -7.96 -15.08
N ARG A 126 10.85 -8.17 -14.51
CA ARG A 126 12.11 -7.85 -15.18
C ARG A 126 12.34 -8.70 -16.41
N LEU A 127 12.05 -10.00 -16.33
CA LEU A 127 12.16 -10.91 -17.48
C LEU A 127 11.28 -10.45 -18.64
N VAL A 128 10.01 -10.11 -18.39
CA VAL A 128 9.10 -9.61 -19.44
C VAL A 128 9.63 -8.30 -20.03
N ALA A 129 10.07 -7.36 -19.18
CA ALA A 129 10.62 -6.09 -19.64
C ALA A 129 11.91 -6.24 -20.47
N ASP A 130 12.72 -7.26 -20.18
CA ASP A 130 13.97 -7.51 -20.89
C ASP A 130 13.75 -8.16 -22.26
N GLN A 131 12.67 -8.94 -22.41
CA GLN A 131 12.31 -9.61 -23.67
C GLN A 131 11.49 -8.71 -24.61
N TYR A 132 10.86 -7.65 -24.09
CA TYR A 132 9.94 -6.82 -24.86
C TYR A 132 10.61 -5.59 -25.53
N PRO A 133 10.26 -5.20 -26.79
CA PRO A 133 9.30 -5.86 -27.68
C PRO A 133 9.84 -7.17 -28.24
N ALA A 134 9.17 -8.27 -27.88
CA ALA A 134 9.53 -9.60 -28.34
C ALA A 134 8.98 -9.79 -29.75
N THR A 135 9.74 -10.48 -30.61
CA THR A 135 9.17 -10.97 -31.87
C THR A 135 8.17 -12.07 -31.52
N PRO A 136 6.92 -12.03 -32.01
CA PRO A 136 5.98 -13.13 -31.81
C PRO A 136 6.59 -14.42 -32.35
N LEU A 137 6.69 -15.45 -31.50
CA LEU A 137 7.28 -16.73 -31.87
C LEU A 137 6.20 -17.80 -31.89
N ALA A 138 6.24 -18.66 -32.91
CA ALA A 138 5.56 -19.95 -32.85
C ALA A 138 6.52 -20.94 -32.20
N PHE A 139 6.14 -21.50 -31.07
CA PHE A 139 6.89 -22.55 -30.40
C PHE A 139 5.95 -23.38 -29.54
N ASP A 140 6.24 -24.67 -29.44
CA ASP A 140 5.57 -25.61 -28.52
C ASP A 140 4.04 -25.57 -28.62
N TRP A 141 3.41 -24.93 -27.64
CA TRP A 141 1.96 -24.81 -27.48
C TRP A 141 1.42 -23.39 -27.79
N PHE A 142 2.31 -22.50 -28.23
CA PHE A 142 2.04 -21.08 -28.39
C PHE A 142 2.07 -20.69 -29.87
N ALA A 143 0.96 -20.13 -30.34
CA ALA A 143 0.86 -19.52 -31.65
C ALA A 143 1.29 -18.04 -31.57
N PRO A 144 1.82 -17.45 -32.66
CA PRO A 144 2.21 -16.03 -32.67
C PRO A 144 1.07 -15.06 -32.31
N SER A 145 -0.18 -15.43 -32.58
CA SER A 145 -1.37 -14.67 -32.21
C SER A 145 -1.66 -14.65 -30.70
N ASN A 146 -0.93 -15.43 -29.92
CA ASN A 146 -1.08 -15.63 -28.48
C ASN A 146 0.22 -15.30 -27.72
N THR A 147 1.17 -14.65 -28.37
CA THR A 147 2.47 -14.22 -27.81
C THR A 147 2.82 -12.82 -28.31
N GLY A 148 1.79 -11.99 -28.51
CA GLY A 148 1.91 -10.66 -29.08
C GLY A 148 2.17 -9.58 -28.03
N ALA A 149 2.22 -8.35 -28.53
CA ALA A 149 2.34 -7.13 -27.75
C ALA A 149 1.32 -7.02 -26.62
N GLU A 150 0.06 -7.24 -26.97
CA GLU A 150 -1.09 -7.11 -26.08
C GLU A 150 -1.05 -8.19 -25.00
N ASP A 151 -0.65 -9.42 -25.34
CA ASP A 151 -0.51 -10.51 -24.37
C ASP A 151 0.59 -10.23 -23.33
N ALA A 152 1.70 -9.59 -23.76
CA ALA A 152 2.78 -9.19 -22.86
C ALA A 152 2.35 -8.03 -21.94
N ASP A 153 1.60 -7.04 -22.47
CA ASP A 153 1.05 -5.94 -21.67
C ASP A 153 0.09 -6.46 -20.60
N GLU A 154 -0.83 -7.36 -21.00
CA GLU A 154 -1.77 -8.01 -20.10
C GLU A 154 -1.05 -8.78 -18.99
N PHE A 155 -0.02 -9.57 -19.35
CA PHE A 155 0.77 -10.32 -18.37
C PHE A 155 1.56 -9.42 -17.42
N MET A 156 2.21 -8.38 -17.94
CA MET A 156 2.93 -7.40 -17.12
C MET A 156 1.99 -6.70 -16.15
N ALA A 157 0.81 -6.26 -16.61
CA ALA A 157 -0.20 -5.64 -15.75
C ALA A 157 -0.67 -6.60 -14.65
N GLY A 158 -0.87 -7.88 -14.98
CA GLY A 158 -1.19 -8.94 -14.02
C GLY A 158 -0.11 -9.12 -12.94
N LEU A 159 1.17 -9.20 -13.34
CA LEU A 159 2.30 -9.31 -12.41
C LEU A 159 2.40 -8.09 -11.49
N ILE A 160 2.32 -6.88 -12.04
CA ILE A 160 2.38 -5.62 -11.27
C ILE A 160 1.22 -5.54 -10.27
N SER A 161 0.00 -5.87 -10.71
CA SER A 161 -1.19 -5.89 -9.86
C SER A 161 -1.04 -6.91 -8.72
N TYR A 162 -0.55 -8.11 -9.03
CA TYR A 162 -0.31 -9.14 -8.04
C TYR A 162 0.76 -8.72 -7.02
N LEU A 163 1.88 -8.14 -7.46
CA LEU A 163 2.91 -7.61 -6.56
C LEU A 163 2.35 -6.53 -5.62
N ALA A 164 1.45 -5.68 -6.13
CA ALA A 164 0.77 -4.66 -5.33
C ALA A 164 -0.07 -5.26 -4.18
N THR A 165 -0.56 -6.49 -4.33
CA THR A 165 -1.34 -7.17 -3.28
C THR A 165 -0.50 -7.64 -2.09
N LYS A 166 0.82 -7.81 -2.25
CA LYS A 166 1.71 -8.37 -1.22
C LYS A 166 2.06 -7.32 -0.16
N THR A 167 1.88 -7.67 1.11
CA THR A 167 2.00 -6.73 2.24
C THR A 167 3.37 -6.75 2.94
N CYS A 168 4.32 -7.54 2.45
CA CYS A 168 5.68 -7.59 2.98
C CYS A 168 6.48 -6.31 2.68
N ASP A 169 7.61 -6.13 3.37
CA ASP A 169 8.43 -4.93 3.16
C ASP A 169 9.08 -4.88 1.78
N ASP A 170 9.43 -6.05 1.25
CA ASP A 170 10.08 -6.23 -0.04
C ASP A 170 9.20 -5.78 -1.22
N SER A 171 7.88 -5.97 -1.16
CA SER A 171 6.98 -5.67 -2.28
C SER A 171 7.05 -4.20 -2.74
N ARG A 172 7.06 -3.25 -1.80
CA ARG A 172 7.20 -1.81 -2.10
C ARG A 172 8.58 -1.48 -2.65
N ARG A 173 9.63 -2.10 -2.10
CA ARG A 173 11.01 -1.92 -2.57
C ARG A 173 11.09 -2.35 -4.04
N HIS A 174 10.56 -3.54 -4.35
CA HIS A 174 10.50 -4.05 -5.72
C HIS A 174 9.70 -3.15 -6.66
N LEU A 175 8.51 -2.69 -6.27
CA LEU A 175 7.71 -1.77 -7.09
C LEU A 175 8.45 -0.46 -7.39
N ARG A 176 9.18 0.10 -6.41
CA ARG A 176 10.02 1.29 -6.61
C ARG A 176 11.21 1.01 -7.54
N THR A 177 11.86 -0.15 -7.39
CA THR A 177 12.93 -0.56 -8.29
C THR A 177 12.43 -0.73 -9.72
N LEU A 178 11.26 -1.33 -9.93
CA LEU A 178 10.63 -1.46 -11.25
C LEU A 178 10.27 -0.09 -11.84
N GLN A 179 9.74 0.85 -11.04
CA GLN A 179 9.45 2.22 -11.45
C GLN A 179 10.70 2.98 -11.94
N GLY A 180 11.88 2.67 -11.40
CA GLY A 180 13.14 3.26 -11.84
C GLY A 180 13.76 2.61 -13.08
N HIS A 181 13.20 1.51 -13.59
CA HIS A 181 13.83 0.73 -14.64
C HIS A 181 13.47 1.26 -16.04
N PRO A 182 14.45 1.68 -16.88
CA PRO A 182 14.17 2.37 -18.14
C PRO A 182 13.30 1.59 -19.14
N ARG A 183 13.46 0.26 -19.20
CA ARG A 183 12.66 -0.60 -20.10
C ARG A 183 11.20 -0.73 -19.68
N LEU A 184 10.85 -0.30 -18.46
CA LEU A 184 9.50 -0.37 -17.91
C LEU A 184 8.70 0.92 -18.14
N ALA A 185 9.23 1.87 -18.91
CA ALA A 185 8.62 3.18 -19.10
C ALA A 185 7.17 3.13 -19.60
N SER A 186 6.86 2.22 -20.52
CA SER A 186 5.50 2.02 -21.05
C SER A 186 4.49 1.56 -19.98
N TRP A 187 4.97 0.91 -18.90
CA TRP A 187 4.15 0.39 -17.81
C TRP A 187 4.14 1.29 -16.56
N HIS A 188 4.76 2.48 -16.60
CA HIS A 188 4.73 3.43 -15.49
C HIS A 188 3.32 3.75 -14.96
N PRO A 189 2.26 3.89 -15.79
CA PRO A 189 0.90 4.09 -15.28
C PRO A 189 0.45 2.96 -14.33
N TYR A 190 0.70 1.70 -14.70
CA TYR A 190 0.38 0.54 -13.86
C TYR A 190 1.22 0.52 -12.58
N LEU A 191 2.52 0.84 -12.67
CA LEU A 191 3.42 0.89 -11.50
C LEU A 191 3.04 1.99 -10.51
N ASN A 192 2.65 3.17 -11.00
CA ASN A 192 2.18 4.28 -10.15
C ASN A 192 0.92 3.88 -9.39
N HIS A 193 -0.05 3.27 -10.09
CA HIS A 193 -1.26 2.76 -9.46
C HIS A 193 -0.97 1.65 -8.45
N ALA A 194 -0.10 0.71 -8.79
CA ALA A 194 0.31 -0.39 -7.92
C ALA A 194 1.00 0.08 -6.64
N LEU A 195 1.84 1.11 -6.70
CA LEU A 195 2.46 1.70 -5.51
C LEU A 195 1.42 2.28 -4.54
N LEU A 196 0.42 3.00 -5.05
CA LEU A 196 -0.67 3.53 -4.23
C LEU A 196 -1.49 2.42 -3.58
N LEU A 197 -1.82 1.37 -4.33
CA LEU A 197 -2.56 0.21 -3.84
C LEU A 197 -1.75 -0.56 -2.78
N ASN A 198 -0.46 -0.77 -3.02
CA ASN A 198 0.44 -1.45 -2.09
C ASN A 198 0.58 -0.68 -0.78
N ASP A 199 0.79 0.63 -0.85
CA ASP A 199 0.88 1.50 0.32
C ASP A 199 -0.44 1.48 1.12
N ALA A 200 -1.61 1.41 0.47
CA ALA A 200 -2.89 1.23 1.16
C ALA A 200 -2.99 -0.14 1.87
N ARG A 201 -2.73 -1.24 1.16
CA ARG A 201 -2.83 -2.59 1.72
C ARG A 201 -1.84 -2.86 2.84
N ARG A 202 -0.62 -2.34 2.72
CA ARG A 202 0.39 -2.45 3.78
C ARG A 202 -0.03 -1.71 5.05
N ARG A 203 -0.71 -0.56 4.91
CA ARG A 203 -1.28 0.16 6.04
C ARG A 203 -2.39 -0.67 6.69
N ASP A 204 -3.30 -1.22 5.90
CA ASP A 204 -4.40 -2.06 6.41
C ASP A 204 -3.91 -3.37 7.04
N ALA A 205 -2.88 -4.03 6.49
CA ALA A 205 -2.33 -5.26 7.06
C ALA A 205 -1.57 -5.02 8.38
N ARG A 206 -1.04 -3.81 8.57
CA ARG A 206 -0.42 -3.37 9.82
C ARG A 206 -1.46 -2.85 10.83
N HIS A 207 -2.71 -2.67 10.41
CA HIS A 207 -3.80 -2.27 11.29
C HIS A 207 -4.15 -3.41 12.25
N THR A 208 -3.80 -3.22 13.52
CA THR A 208 -4.08 -4.20 14.57
C THR A 208 -5.50 -3.96 15.09
N ARG A 209 -6.40 -4.95 14.99
CA ARG A 209 -7.73 -4.86 15.64
C ARG A 209 -7.58 -5.25 17.10
N HIS A 210 -7.96 -4.35 18.00
CA HIS A 210 -7.77 -4.50 19.44
C HIS A 210 -8.98 -5.15 20.14
N GLY A 211 -8.70 -5.93 21.18
CA GLY A 211 -9.70 -6.55 22.05
C GLY A 211 -10.39 -5.53 22.98
N TRP A 212 -11.52 -5.93 23.56
CA TRP A 212 -12.41 -5.05 24.33
C TRP A 212 -11.77 -4.50 25.62
N GLU A 213 -10.78 -5.18 26.19
CA GLU A 213 -10.06 -4.78 27.41
C GLU A 213 -9.27 -3.49 27.21
N GLN A 214 -8.65 -3.33 26.04
CA GLN A 214 -7.88 -2.14 25.69
C GLN A 214 -8.79 -0.94 25.43
N VAL A 215 -10.02 -1.17 24.96
CA VAL A 215 -11.04 -0.11 24.82
C VAL A 215 -11.54 0.34 26.20
N ALA A 216 -11.80 -0.61 27.10
CA ALA A 216 -12.27 -0.31 28.46
C ALA A 216 -11.24 0.51 29.28
N GLN A 217 -9.93 0.29 29.08
CA GLN A 217 -8.89 1.07 29.77
C GLN A 217 -8.87 2.53 29.33
N VAL A 218 -9.04 2.83 28.05
CA VAL A 218 -9.11 4.21 27.55
C VAL A 218 -10.34 4.93 28.11
N LEU A 219 -11.49 4.25 28.14
CA LEU A 219 -12.73 4.81 28.69
C LEU A 219 -12.63 5.11 30.21
N ASN A 220 -11.76 4.41 30.94
CA ASN A 220 -11.50 4.63 32.36
C ASN A 220 -10.33 5.61 32.64
N ASN A 221 -10.09 6.58 31.75
CA ASN A 221 -8.98 7.55 31.84
C ASN A 221 -7.57 6.92 31.87
N GLY A 222 -7.43 5.70 31.35
CA GLY A 222 -6.13 5.08 31.13
C GLY A 222 -5.35 5.70 29.98
N VAL A 223 -4.06 5.42 29.92
CA VAL A 223 -3.17 5.84 28.83
C VAL A 223 -3.54 5.07 27.55
N PRO A 224 -3.66 5.73 26.38
CA PRO A 224 -3.93 5.05 25.12
C PRO A 224 -2.79 4.06 24.79
N GLY A 225 -3.16 2.81 24.50
CA GLY A 225 -2.22 1.76 24.13
C GLY A 225 -1.91 1.71 22.63
N THR A 226 -2.60 2.52 21.82
CA THR A 226 -2.49 2.54 20.36
C THR A 226 -2.59 3.97 19.82
N ILE A 227 -2.14 4.17 18.58
CA ILE A 227 -2.19 5.48 17.94
C ILE A 227 -3.62 5.89 17.58
N GLU A 228 -4.49 4.95 17.27
CA GLU A 228 -5.92 5.15 16.99
C GLU A 228 -6.66 5.60 18.27
N GLN A 229 -6.35 4.95 19.39
CA GLN A 229 -6.87 5.35 20.70
C GLN A 229 -6.37 6.74 21.09
N MET A 230 -5.08 7.02 20.87
CA MET A 230 -4.51 8.36 21.07
C MET A 230 -5.22 9.40 20.20
N GLN A 231 -5.44 9.10 18.91
CA GLN A 231 -6.12 9.99 17.98
C GLN A 231 -7.58 10.25 18.39
N ALA A 232 -8.32 9.22 18.78
CA ALA A 232 -9.69 9.35 19.26
C ALA A 232 -9.77 10.18 20.55
N LEU A 233 -8.89 9.91 21.52
CA LEU A 233 -8.82 10.67 22.78
C LEU A 233 -8.49 12.15 22.53
N VAL A 234 -7.50 12.43 21.68
CA VAL A 234 -7.13 13.82 21.34
C VAL A 234 -8.27 14.53 20.62
N LEU A 235 -8.98 13.87 19.72
CA LEU A 235 -10.17 14.45 19.07
C LEU A 235 -11.29 14.76 20.06
N ASP A 236 -11.54 13.87 21.01
CA ASP A 236 -12.54 14.09 22.06
C ASP A 236 -12.19 15.32 22.92
N GLU A 237 -10.93 15.48 23.30
CA GLU A 237 -10.47 16.68 24.02
C GLU A 237 -10.55 17.96 23.17
N LEU A 238 -10.22 17.87 21.88
CA LEU A 238 -10.40 18.99 20.94
C LEU A 238 -11.88 19.37 20.80
N GLN A 239 -12.78 18.40 20.79
CA GLN A 239 -14.22 18.64 20.76
C GLN A 239 -14.74 19.23 22.08
N GLY A 240 -14.17 18.81 23.21
CA GLY A 240 -14.39 19.45 24.51
C GLY A 240 -13.93 20.92 24.53
N ILE A 241 -12.81 21.25 23.88
CA ILE A 241 -12.35 22.64 23.69
C ILE A 241 -13.30 23.42 22.78
N ALA A 242 -13.77 22.82 21.69
CA ALA A 242 -14.78 23.45 20.83
C ALA A 242 -16.06 23.79 21.61
N GLY A 243 -16.52 22.87 22.48
CA GLY A 243 -17.63 23.12 23.39
C GLY A 243 -17.37 24.25 24.40
N LEU A 244 -16.14 24.40 24.90
CA LEU A 244 -15.75 25.51 25.76
C LEU A 244 -15.83 26.86 25.02
N LEU A 245 -15.33 26.92 23.78
CA LEU A 245 -15.35 28.14 22.97
C LEU A 245 -16.77 28.59 22.63
N HIS A 246 -17.68 27.64 22.37
CA HIS A 246 -19.08 27.95 22.11
C HIS A 246 -19.80 28.48 23.36
N ASN A 247 -19.51 27.91 24.54
CA ASN A 247 -20.20 28.27 25.78
C ASN A 247 -19.58 29.46 26.53
N ASN A 248 -18.35 29.86 26.20
CA ASN A 248 -17.65 30.97 26.85
C ASN A 248 -17.11 31.95 25.80
N LEU A 249 -17.84 33.06 25.65
CA LEU A 249 -17.55 34.11 24.68
C LEU A 249 -16.18 34.78 24.93
N ASP A 250 -15.58 34.72 26.10
CA ASP A 250 -14.29 35.39 26.32
C ASP A 250 -13.11 34.54 25.79
N VAL A 251 -13.28 33.22 25.68
CA VAL A 251 -12.18 32.32 25.29
C VAL A 251 -11.87 32.41 23.80
N HIS A 252 -12.87 32.67 22.94
CA HIS A 252 -12.62 32.81 21.51
C HIS A 252 -11.75 34.03 21.19
N GLU A 253 -11.80 35.09 22.02
CA GLU A 253 -11.05 36.34 21.81
C GLU A 253 -9.54 36.09 21.79
N PHE A 254 -9.05 35.06 22.51
CA PHE A 254 -7.64 34.69 22.49
C PHE A 254 -7.11 34.29 21.11
N PHE A 255 -7.98 33.92 20.17
CA PHE A 255 -7.62 33.60 18.77
C PHE A 255 -7.62 34.82 17.84
N TRP A 256 -7.84 36.02 18.38
CA TRP A 256 -7.89 37.29 17.66
C TRP A 256 -6.87 38.31 18.18
N ASN A 257 -6.41 39.18 17.29
CA ASN A 257 -5.69 40.39 17.68
C ASN A 257 -6.70 41.41 18.20
N GLU A 258 -6.31 42.16 19.22
CA GLU A 258 -7.13 43.24 19.78
C GLU A 258 -6.55 44.61 19.46
N VAL A 259 -7.45 45.56 19.20
CA VAL A 259 -7.11 46.99 19.08
C VAL A 259 -8.04 47.77 20.00
N LYS A 260 -7.47 48.40 21.04
CA LYS A 260 -8.22 49.13 22.07
C LYS A 260 -9.29 48.26 22.78
N GLY A 261 -8.95 47.00 23.10
CA GLY A 261 -9.82 46.07 23.82
C GLY A 261 -11.02 45.58 22.99
N ARG A 262 -10.87 45.55 21.66
CA ARG A 262 -11.86 44.98 20.74
C ARG A 262 -11.15 44.09 19.73
N ILE A 263 -11.75 42.94 19.45
CA ILE A 263 -11.35 42.02 18.38
C ILE A 263 -11.19 42.77 17.06
N SER A 264 -10.08 42.55 16.37
CA SER A 264 -9.73 43.20 15.11
C SER A 264 -9.51 42.18 14.00
N THR A 265 -8.38 41.48 14.00
CA THR A 265 -7.99 40.56 12.92
C THR A 265 -7.65 39.20 13.48
N PRO A 266 -7.82 38.10 12.73
CA PRO A 266 -7.36 36.78 13.15
C PRO A 266 -5.88 36.80 13.54
N LYS A 267 -5.52 36.11 14.62
CA LYS A 267 -4.10 35.87 14.94
C LYS A 267 -3.41 35.08 13.83
N TRP A 268 -2.08 35.12 13.84
CA TRP A 268 -1.28 34.23 13.01
C TRP A 268 -1.39 32.78 13.49
N GLU A 269 -1.10 31.85 12.58
CA GLU A 269 -1.31 30.41 12.78
C GLU A 269 -0.57 29.87 14.01
N GLU A 270 0.71 30.23 14.16
CA GLU A 270 1.55 29.89 15.31
C GLU A 270 0.96 30.38 16.63
N SER A 271 0.42 31.61 16.65
CA SER A 271 -0.22 32.16 17.85
C SER A 271 -1.55 31.47 18.16
N CYS A 272 -2.34 31.09 17.15
CA CYS A 272 -3.55 30.28 17.37
C CYS A 272 -3.21 28.88 17.89
N ARG A 273 -2.15 28.25 17.37
CA ARG A 273 -1.60 26.99 17.87
C ARG A 273 -1.24 27.09 19.34
N ASP A 274 -0.52 28.12 19.75
CA ASP A 274 -0.10 28.28 21.16
C ASP A 274 -1.31 28.41 22.10
N VAL A 275 -2.35 29.14 21.67
CA VAL A 275 -3.62 29.22 22.41
C VAL A 275 -4.28 27.86 22.51
N LEU A 276 -4.45 27.13 21.39
CA LEU A 276 -5.02 25.79 21.40
C LEU A 276 -4.22 24.84 22.30
N LEU A 277 -2.89 24.89 22.22
CA LEU A 277 -2.00 24.06 23.02
C LEU A 277 -2.15 24.37 24.52
N SER A 278 -2.30 25.63 24.91
CA SER A 278 -2.54 26.02 26.30
C SER A 278 -3.84 25.44 26.88
N LEU A 279 -4.86 25.24 26.03
CA LEU A 279 -6.13 24.63 26.41
C LEU A 279 -6.07 23.09 26.41
N LEU A 280 -5.31 22.51 25.48
CA LEU A 280 -5.20 21.06 25.27
C LEU A 280 -4.23 20.40 26.26
N ARG A 281 -3.09 21.03 26.53
CA ARG A 281 -2.01 20.45 27.33
C ARG A 281 -2.45 20.01 28.73
N PRO A 282 -3.18 20.82 29.53
CA PRO A 282 -3.63 20.39 30.86
C PRO A 282 -4.54 19.15 30.84
N ARG A 283 -5.34 19.01 29.77
CA ARG A 283 -6.28 17.88 29.59
C ARG A 283 -5.54 16.57 29.29
N LEU A 284 -4.44 16.66 28.54
CA LEU A 284 -3.61 15.52 28.18
C LEU A 284 -2.63 15.13 29.30
N GLU A 285 -2.04 16.11 29.99
CA GLU A 285 -1.13 15.89 31.12
C GLU A 285 -1.80 15.14 32.28
N ALA A 286 -3.09 15.41 32.52
CA ALA A 286 -3.90 14.67 33.49
C ALA A 286 -3.97 13.15 33.21
N ARG A 287 -3.63 12.73 31.99
CA ARG A 287 -3.56 11.32 31.55
C ARG A 287 -2.14 10.87 31.22
N HIS A 288 -1.12 11.58 31.69
CA HIS A 288 0.29 11.29 31.43
C HIS A 288 0.67 11.32 29.93
N ILE A 289 -0.01 12.15 29.15
CA ILE A 289 0.26 12.37 27.73
C ILE A 289 0.87 13.77 27.57
N THR A 290 1.98 13.86 26.86
CA THR A 290 2.68 15.14 26.61
C THR A 290 2.26 15.73 25.27
N ALA A 291 2.10 17.05 25.20
CA ALA A 291 1.85 17.77 23.95
C ALA A 291 2.81 18.94 23.80
N GLU A 292 3.63 18.94 22.75
CA GLU A 292 4.70 19.92 22.52
C GLU A 292 4.51 20.67 21.20
N PRO A 293 4.85 21.99 21.15
CA PRO A 293 4.81 22.77 19.93
C PRO A 293 6.04 22.48 19.06
N GLU A 294 5.92 22.67 17.75
CA GLU A 294 7.04 22.70 16.78
C GLU A 294 8.00 21.51 16.89
N ALA A 295 7.47 20.32 17.17
CA ALA A 295 8.31 19.15 17.34
C ALA A 295 9.02 18.78 16.04
N HIS A 296 10.33 18.54 16.13
CA HIS A 296 11.11 18.04 15.01
C HIS A 296 10.70 16.60 14.65
N MET A 297 10.39 16.37 13.39
CA MET A 297 10.22 15.05 12.78
C MET A 297 11.56 14.57 12.18
N ALA A 298 11.60 13.31 11.74
CA ALA A 298 12.68 12.85 10.86
C ALA A 298 12.76 13.77 9.62
N ASP A 299 13.98 14.01 9.11
CA ASP A 299 14.28 14.90 7.97
C ASP A 299 14.01 16.41 8.18
N GLU A 300 14.24 16.95 9.38
CA GLU A 300 14.18 18.40 9.73
C GLU A 300 12.80 19.08 9.54
N LYS A 301 11.74 18.32 9.26
CA LYS A 301 10.39 18.88 9.11
C LYS A 301 9.73 19.12 10.47
N ARG A 302 8.93 20.18 10.59
CA ARG A 302 8.20 20.58 11.82
C ARG A 302 6.72 20.32 11.66
N VAL A 303 6.08 19.86 12.74
CA VAL A 303 4.62 19.77 12.89
C VAL A 303 4.16 20.83 13.90
N ASP A 304 2.92 21.30 13.77
CA ASP A 304 2.41 22.32 14.70
C ASP A 304 2.37 21.79 16.14
N ILE A 305 1.77 20.61 16.36
CA ILE A 305 1.73 19.98 17.68
C ILE A 305 2.07 18.50 17.56
N ALA A 306 2.97 18.01 18.41
CA ALA A 306 3.18 16.57 18.61
C ALA A 306 2.64 16.15 19.97
N VAL A 307 1.78 15.13 19.97
CA VAL A 307 1.23 14.49 21.15
C VAL A 307 1.90 13.14 21.33
N GLN A 308 2.43 12.85 22.52
CA GLN A 308 3.22 11.66 22.77
C GLN A 308 2.84 10.95 24.07
N SER A 309 2.83 9.62 24.02
CA SER A 309 2.82 8.75 25.20
C SER A 309 3.65 7.50 24.93
N GLY A 310 4.72 7.30 25.70
CA GLY A 310 5.69 6.24 25.45
C GLY A 310 6.25 6.31 24.02
N SER A 311 6.08 5.22 23.26
CA SER A 311 6.50 5.13 21.85
C SER A 311 5.46 5.62 20.84
N ILE A 312 4.25 5.99 21.28
CA ILE A 312 3.16 6.44 20.43
C ILE A 312 3.29 7.95 20.25
N LYS A 313 3.33 8.40 18.99
CA LYS A 313 3.47 9.82 18.65
C LYS A 313 2.41 10.20 17.62
N LEU A 314 1.48 11.07 17.98
CA LEU A 314 0.46 11.62 17.09
C LEU A 314 0.85 13.04 16.69
N VAL A 315 0.67 13.37 15.41
CA VAL A 315 0.94 14.71 14.88
C VAL A 315 -0.37 15.45 14.58
N ILE A 316 -0.39 16.74 14.87
CA ILE A 316 -1.48 17.65 14.54
C ILE A 316 -0.90 18.76 13.68
N GLU A 317 -1.50 18.96 12.51
CA GLU A 317 -1.22 20.07 11.60
C GLU A 317 -2.42 21.00 11.58
N LEU A 318 -2.16 22.31 11.69
CA LEU A 318 -3.17 23.35 11.85
C LEU A 318 -3.06 24.34 10.70
N LYS A 319 -4.21 24.82 10.22
CA LYS A 319 -4.27 25.92 9.27
C LYS A 319 -5.34 26.94 9.65
N ARG A 320 -5.15 28.19 9.25
CA ARG A 320 -6.28 29.16 9.22
C ARG A 320 -7.18 28.90 8.02
N SER A 321 -8.48 29.16 8.15
CA SER A 321 -9.42 29.11 7.01
C SER A 321 -9.04 30.04 5.86
N SER A 322 -8.22 31.06 6.13
CA SER A 322 -7.68 32.01 5.14
C SER A 322 -6.39 31.53 4.46
N HIS A 323 -5.76 30.45 4.93
CA HIS A 323 -4.43 30.04 4.49
C HIS A 323 -4.46 29.61 3.02
N LYS A 324 -3.41 29.94 2.26
CA LYS A 324 -3.33 29.64 0.82
C LYS A 324 -3.36 28.13 0.54
N ASP A 325 -2.80 27.35 1.46
CA ASP A 325 -2.61 25.91 1.33
C ASP A 325 -3.64 25.10 2.14
N VAL A 326 -4.70 25.73 2.67
CA VAL A 326 -5.68 25.07 3.58
C VAL A 326 -6.34 23.82 2.97
N TRP A 327 -6.39 23.71 1.64
CA TRP A 327 -6.97 22.57 0.93
C TRP A 327 -5.92 21.52 0.52
N SER A 328 -4.68 21.95 0.27
CA SER A 328 -3.62 21.05 -0.21
C SER A 328 -2.73 20.54 0.93
N ALA A 329 -2.70 21.21 2.08
CA ALA A 329 -1.85 20.87 3.22
C ALA A 329 -2.13 19.47 3.80
N ILE A 330 -3.36 18.95 3.69
CA ILE A 330 -3.64 17.55 4.02
C ILE A 330 -2.71 16.64 3.20
N GLN A 331 -2.60 16.90 1.88
CA GLN A 331 -1.80 16.08 0.99
C GLN A 331 -0.29 16.39 1.04
N ASP A 332 0.03 17.66 0.88
CA ASP A 332 1.40 18.13 0.67
C ASP A 332 2.21 18.17 1.98
N GLN A 333 1.53 18.32 3.12
CA GLN A 333 2.16 18.51 4.42
C GLN A 333 1.88 17.30 5.31
N LEU A 334 0.64 17.09 5.74
CA LEU A 334 0.34 16.10 6.77
C LEU A 334 0.72 14.67 6.34
N ILE A 335 0.27 14.18 5.18
CA ILE A 335 0.66 12.85 4.67
C ILE A 335 2.17 12.72 4.50
N ALA A 336 2.81 13.74 3.94
CA ALA A 336 4.25 13.74 3.69
C ALA A 336 5.08 13.73 4.98
N LEU A 337 4.52 14.18 6.10
CA LEU A 337 5.16 14.28 7.42
C LEU A 337 5.09 12.98 8.23
N TYR A 338 3.95 12.27 8.22
CA TYR A 338 3.79 11.07 9.05
C TYR A 338 4.18 9.76 8.33
N THR A 339 4.22 9.73 6.99
CA THR A 339 4.55 8.52 6.23
C THR A 339 5.96 7.96 6.55
N PRO A 340 6.98 8.78 6.85
CA PRO A 340 8.31 8.32 7.25
C PRO A 340 8.48 7.99 8.75
N ASP A 341 7.65 8.53 9.66
CA ASP A 341 7.86 8.41 11.11
C ASP A 341 7.30 7.08 11.66
N PRO A 342 8.15 6.17 12.19
CA PRO A 342 7.70 4.88 12.73
C PRO A 342 6.72 5.01 13.91
N GLY A 343 6.80 6.09 14.70
CA GLY A 343 5.95 6.35 15.86
C GLY A 343 4.57 6.87 15.50
N ALA A 344 4.44 7.54 14.34
CA ALA A 344 3.17 8.06 13.85
C ALA A 344 2.29 7.01 13.16
N ARG A 345 2.88 5.90 12.69
CA ARG A 345 2.18 4.76 12.08
C ARG A 345 1.10 5.16 11.05
N GLY A 346 1.32 6.24 10.31
CA GLY A 346 0.36 6.71 9.31
C GLY A 346 -0.76 7.63 9.81
N HIS A 347 -0.85 7.93 11.10
CA HIS A 347 -1.98 8.68 11.69
C HIS A 347 -1.65 10.14 11.96
N GLY A 348 -2.64 11.00 11.79
CA GLY A 348 -2.53 12.42 12.10
C GLY A 348 -3.88 13.11 12.20
N ILE A 349 -3.88 14.32 12.78
CA ILE A 349 -5.05 15.18 12.85
C ILE A 349 -4.76 16.43 12.02
N TYR A 350 -5.69 16.81 11.15
CA TYR A 350 -5.66 18.10 10.46
C TYR A 350 -6.75 19.01 11.03
N GLY A 351 -6.35 20.19 11.48
CA GLY A 351 -7.24 21.17 12.08
C GLY A 351 -7.33 22.46 11.29
N VAL A 352 -8.51 23.05 11.25
CA VAL A 352 -8.68 24.43 10.75
C VAL A 352 -9.26 25.34 11.83
N PHE A 353 -8.60 26.47 12.06
CA PHE A 353 -9.20 27.58 12.81
C PHE A 353 -10.18 28.33 11.93
N TRP A 354 -11.46 28.34 12.33
CA TRP A 354 -12.54 29.03 11.63
C TRP A 354 -12.89 30.34 12.32
N HIS A 355 -12.48 31.45 11.71
CA HIS A 355 -12.75 32.82 12.20
C HIS A 355 -14.07 33.42 11.70
N GLY A 356 -14.93 32.60 11.09
CA GLY A 356 -16.22 33.06 10.56
C GLY A 356 -16.13 33.82 9.23
N PRO A 357 -17.29 34.09 8.59
CA PRO A 357 -17.36 34.73 7.27
C PRO A 357 -16.97 36.22 7.29
N ARG A 358 -16.83 36.83 8.47
CA ARG A 358 -16.30 38.20 8.64
C ARG A 358 -14.79 38.27 8.40
N ALA A 359 -14.10 37.14 8.57
CA ALA A 359 -12.70 37.00 8.21
C ALA A 359 -12.56 36.50 6.76
N LYS A 360 -11.36 36.66 6.19
CA LYS A 360 -11.08 36.13 4.85
C LYS A 360 -11.11 34.60 4.90
N VAL A 361 -11.93 33.97 4.06
CA VAL A 361 -11.99 32.51 3.90
C VAL A 361 -11.51 32.13 2.51
N ARG A 362 -10.69 31.07 2.40
CA ARG A 362 -10.23 30.55 1.12
C ARG A 362 -11.35 29.74 0.46
N ALA A 363 -11.64 30.02 -0.81
CA ALA A 363 -12.54 29.17 -1.61
C ALA A 363 -11.96 27.76 -1.74
N GLY A 364 -12.81 26.75 -1.56
CA GLY A 364 -12.49 25.33 -1.71
C GLY A 364 -12.52 24.85 -3.16
N PRO A 365 -12.32 23.54 -3.36
CA PRO A 365 -12.44 22.91 -4.67
C PRO A 365 -13.80 23.24 -5.31
N GLY A 366 -13.80 23.61 -6.59
CA GLY A 366 -15.01 24.06 -7.28
C GLY A 366 -15.41 25.51 -7.01
N GLY A 367 -14.58 26.29 -6.30
CA GLY A 367 -14.80 27.73 -6.07
C GLY A 367 -15.80 28.05 -4.96
N VAL A 368 -16.27 27.03 -4.22
CA VAL A 368 -17.23 27.20 -3.12
C VAL A 368 -16.53 27.85 -1.93
N VAL A 369 -17.07 28.97 -1.43
CA VAL A 369 -16.60 29.60 -0.20
C VAL A 369 -17.44 29.08 0.97
N PRO A 370 -16.85 28.31 1.92
CA PRO A 370 -17.56 27.86 3.10
C PRO A 370 -18.14 29.06 3.87
N GLN A 371 -19.33 28.89 4.44
CA GLN A 371 -20.04 29.92 5.23
C GLN A 371 -20.10 29.56 6.72
N THR A 372 -19.90 28.29 7.07
CA THR A 372 -19.88 27.80 8.46
C THR A 372 -18.71 26.86 8.69
N ALA A 373 -18.38 26.61 9.96
CA ALA A 373 -17.35 25.66 10.37
C ALA A 373 -17.68 24.23 9.89
N GLU A 374 -18.96 23.83 9.94
CA GLU A 374 -19.44 22.52 9.48
C GLU A 374 -19.27 22.39 7.96
N GLN A 375 -19.61 23.44 7.21
CA GLN A 375 -19.42 23.42 5.76
C GLN A 375 -17.94 23.33 5.39
N MET A 376 -17.06 24.02 6.13
CA MET A 376 -15.61 23.89 5.97
C MET A 376 -15.18 22.44 6.22
N LEU A 377 -15.67 21.80 7.29
CA LEU A 377 -15.34 20.42 7.63
C LEU A 377 -15.76 19.46 6.52
N SER A 378 -17.01 19.53 6.05
CA SER A 378 -17.50 18.66 4.97
C SER A 378 -16.71 18.81 3.67
N LEU A 379 -16.30 20.04 3.34
CA LEU A 379 -15.45 20.28 2.17
C LEU A 379 -14.04 19.71 2.35
N LEU A 380 -13.46 19.79 3.55
CA LEU A 380 -12.16 19.18 3.85
C LEU A 380 -12.25 17.66 3.79
N GLU A 381 -13.32 17.05 4.32
CA GLU A 381 -13.55 15.59 4.27
C GLU A 381 -13.62 15.09 2.83
N ALA A 382 -14.26 15.84 1.93
CA ALA A 382 -14.31 15.53 0.51
C ALA A 382 -12.92 15.59 -0.18
N CYS A 383 -11.96 16.32 0.39
CA CYS A 383 -10.58 16.40 -0.13
C CYS A 383 -9.70 15.23 0.31
N VAL A 384 -10.12 14.43 1.29
CA VAL A 384 -9.33 13.29 1.80
C VAL A 384 -9.51 12.09 0.88
N PRO A 385 -8.41 11.54 0.30
CA PRO A 385 -8.47 10.33 -0.51
C PRO A 385 -9.03 9.14 0.29
N GLU A 386 -9.87 8.30 -0.33
CA GLU A 386 -10.49 7.14 0.34
C GLU A 386 -9.50 6.29 1.16
N PRO A 387 -8.30 5.94 0.65
CA PRO A 387 -7.36 5.11 1.41
C PRO A 387 -6.81 5.78 2.67
N GLN A 388 -7.05 7.07 2.89
CA GLN A 388 -6.47 7.85 4.00
C GLN A 388 -7.49 8.24 5.06
N ARG A 389 -8.80 8.16 4.77
CA ARG A 389 -9.88 8.46 5.71
C ARG A 389 -9.81 7.69 7.05
N PRO A 390 -9.32 6.44 7.10
CA PRO A 390 -9.15 5.77 8.39
C PRO A 390 -8.09 6.44 9.28
N TYR A 391 -7.07 7.03 8.66
CA TYR A 391 -5.82 7.44 9.32
C TYR A 391 -5.73 8.95 9.60
N ILE A 392 -6.34 9.76 8.74
CA ILE A 392 -6.39 11.22 8.91
C ILE A 392 -7.76 11.58 9.48
N LYS A 393 -7.75 12.27 10.62
CA LYS A 393 -8.97 12.84 11.19
C LYS A 393 -8.93 14.35 11.05
N LEU A 394 -10.08 14.91 10.77
CA LEU A 394 -10.24 16.33 10.52
C LEU A 394 -11.03 16.96 11.67
N PHE A 395 -10.69 18.18 12.02
CA PHE A 395 -11.54 19.01 12.85
C PHE A 395 -11.52 20.46 12.37
N VAL A 396 -12.61 21.17 12.61
CA VAL A 396 -12.69 22.61 12.41
C VAL A 396 -13.06 23.23 13.75
N LEU A 397 -12.19 24.09 14.27
CA LEU A 397 -12.41 24.79 15.52
C LEU A 397 -13.03 26.16 15.22
N ASP A 398 -14.30 26.32 15.54
CA ASP A 398 -14.97 27.61 15.46
C ASP A 398 -14.44 28.53 16.56
N VAL A 399 -13.73 29.58 16.14
CA VAL A 399 -13.18 30.63 17.00
C VAL A 399 -13.76 31.98 16.63
N SER A 400 -14.90 32.01 15.93
CA SER A 400 -15.52 33.23 15.42
C SER A 400 -16.31 34.02 16.48
N GLY A 401 -16.68 33.36 17.58
CA GLY A 401 -17.50 33.94 18.65
C GLY A 401 -18.98 34.12 18.29
N ALA A 402 -19.46 33.41 17.24
CA ALA A 402 -20.81 33.51 16.70
C ALA A 402 -21.74 32.37 17.12
#